data_AF-A0A9X4IZ96-F1
#
_entry.id   AF-A0A9X4IZ96-F1
#
_cell.length_a   1.000
_cell.length_b   1.000
_cell.length_c   1.000
_cell.angle_alpha   90.00
_cell.angle_beta   90.00
_cell.angle_gamma   90.00
#
_symmetry.space_group_name_H-M   'P 1'
#
loop_
_entity.id
_entity.type
_entity.pdbx_description
1 polymer ?
#
loop_
_entity_poly.entity_id
_entity_poly.type
_entity_poly.pdbx_seq_one_letter_code
_entity_poly.pdbx_strand_id
1 'polypeptide(L)'
;MTRLLIPQKDIALTGDIQHVLLLAHQQGFDIKNITLGVSPTTCCQLNEWTIDSDCLMSSQEAPLSGCNLFFQYQSAISSSFHAAKNVVQLALGAQDAFELKDQWYKGQELCSFYYSSSLESSNSGITHFAWVLALLSLDFPLEDALVLARAAMNVSRETWPAESSYFPKPTIKQNFLVTNLETNNDDLVFPVMNQESLGLYPVVDSVDWIERLLKMGVKTIQLRIKDTEHPELESNIIKAIKLGQKYNAQVFINDHWQLAIKHQAFGVHLGQEDIETADLEQIAKAGLCLGLSTHGYYELLRVAQLKPSYIALGHIFPTTTKQMPSKPQGLVRLKLYQQLLDDLANFTGGNSIPTVAIGGIDLNNAAQVWQCGVSSLAVVRAVTEARNTRSAIQSFNSIMQLSELNLRAERRGTHAF
;
A
#
# COMPACT_ATOMS: atom_id res chain seq x y z
N MET A 1 -21.72 10.19 -6.41
CA MET A 1 -22.04 10.88 -5.16
C MET A 1 -22.18 9.82 -4.09
N THR A 2 -21.26 9.82 -3.12
CA THR A 2 -21.23 8.87 -2.00
C THR A 2 -22.12 9.42 -0.90
N ARG A 3 -23.09 8.62 -0.44
CA ARG A 3 -24.03 9.03 0.61
C ARG A 3 -23.81 8.16 1.83
N LEU A 4 -23.44 8.79 2.94
CA LEU A 4 -23.32 8.14 4.25
C LEU A 4 -24.53 8.53 5.09
N LEU A 5 -25.36 7.56 5.44
CA LEU A 5 -26.54 7.75 6.28
C LEU A 5 -26.25 7.29 7.70
N ILE A 6 -26.48 8.15 8.68
CA ILE A 6 -26.24 7.88 10.10
C ILE A 6 -27.59 7.68 10.81
N PRO A 7 -27.70 6.71 11.75
CA PRO A 7 -28.91 6.56 12.56
C PRO A 7 -29.31 7.87 13.25
N GLN A 8 -30.60 8.19 13.26
CA GLN A 8 -31.09 9.42 13.89
C GLN A 8 -30.73 9.51 15.38
N LYS A 9 -30.66 8.36 16.08
CA LYS A 9 -30.23 8.25 17.48
C LYS A 9 -28.76 8.66 17.70
N ASP A 10 -27.92 8.55 16.67
CA ASP A 10 -26.47 8.78 16.71
C ASP A 10 -26.08 10.03 15.90
N ILE A 11 -26.99 11.00 15.77
CA ILE A 11 -26.78 12.20 14.94
C ILE A 11 -25.52 12.99 15.29
N ALA A 12 -25.05 12.94 16.54
CA ALA A 12 -23.81 13.58 16.98
C ALA A 12 -22.58 13.12 16.17
N LEU A 13 -22.57 11.85 15.72
CA LEU A 13 -21.50 11.27 14.91
C LEU A 13 -21.30 11.99 13.56
N THR A 14 -22.33 12.70 13.05
CA THR A 14 -22.19 13.55 11.86
C THR A 14 -21.10 14.61 12.04
N GLY A 15 -20.96 15.18 13.24
CA GLY A 15 -19.97 16.20 13.56
C GLY A 15 -18.55 15.67 13.50
N ASP A 16 -18.32 14.50 14.12
CA ASP A 16 -17.01 13.84 14.15
C ASP A 16 -16.57 13.44 12.74
N ILE A 17 -17.47 12.87 11.94
CA ILE A 17 -17.18 12.49 10.55
C ILE A 17 -16.90 13.72 9.69
N GLN A 18 -17.68 14.78 9.85
CA GLN A 18 -17.48 16.03 9.11
C GLN A 18 -16.11 16.64 9.43
N HIS A 19 -15.65 16.57 10.67
CA HIS A 19 -14.31 17.00 11.06
C HIS A 19 -13.23 16.20 10.32
N VAL A 20 -13.32 14.87 10.29
CA VAL A 20 -12.34 14.03 9.56
C VAL A 20 -12.34 14.34 8.06
N LEU A 21 -13.52 14.55 7.46
CA LEU A 21 -13.61 14.96 6.05
C LEU A 21 -12.94 16.31 5.78
N LEU A 22 -13.01 17.26 6.72
CA LEU A 22 -12.28 18.54 6.59
C LEU A 22 -10.77 18.34 6.62
N LEU A 23 -10.25 17.44 7.48
CA LEU A 23 -8.83 17.07 7.48
C LEU A 23 -8.41 16.41 6.16
N ALA A 24 -9.24 15.51 5.63
CA ALA A 24 -9.01 14.90 4.32
C ALA A 24 -8.98 15.97 3.21
N HIS A 25 -9.89 16.94 3.25
CA HIS A 25 -9.90 18.03 2.28
C HIS A 25 -8.63 18.87 2.31
N GLN A 26 -8.07 19.12 3.49
CA GLN A 26 -6.77 19.81 3.65
C GLN A 26 -5.61 19.03 3.01
N GLN A 27 -5.67 17.69 2.97
CA GLN A 27 -4.71 16.87 2.25
C GLN A 27 -4.93 16.86 0.72
N GLY A 28 -6.04 17.42 0.25
CA GLY A 28 -6.39 17.50 -1.17
C GLY A 28 -7.41 16.47 -1.63
N PHE A 29 -8.02 15.69 -0.73
CA PHE A 29 -9.13 14.81 -1.10
C PHE A 29 -10.37 15.62 -1.54
N ASP A 30 -11.06 15.12 -2.57
CA ASP A 30 -12.35 15.69 -2.98
C ASP A 30 -13.48 15.15 -2.11
N ILE A 31 -13.97 15.98 -1.20
CA ILE A 31 -15.09 15.66 -0.32
C ILE A 31 -16.44 16.15 -0.85
N LYS A 32 -16.48 16.91 -1.96
CA LYS A 32 -17.72 17.53 -2.46
C LYS A 32 -18.77 16.51 -2.89
N ASN A 33 -18.30 15.33 -3.26
CA ASN A 33 -19.14 14.22 -3.68
C ASN A 33 -19.65 13.37 -2.51
N ILE A 34 -19.27 13.69 -1.27
CA ILE A 34 -19.70 12.98 -0.06
C ILE A 34 -20.83 13.77 0.59
N THR A 35 -21.91 13.09 0.95
CA THR A 35 -23.05 13.70 1.65
C THR A 35 -23.38 12.91 2.89
N LEU A 36 -23.35 13.59 4.03
CA LEU A 36 -23.82 13.06 5.30
C LEU A 36 -25.33 13.30 5.40
N GLY A 37 -26.07 12.26 5.75
CA GLY A 37 -27.50 12.33 6.02
C GLY A 37 -27.87 11.52 7.24
N VAL A 38 -29.12 11.65 7.67
CA VAL A 38 -29.69 10.86 8.76
C VAL A 38 -30.73 9.88 8.23
N SER A 39 -30.87 8.74 8.90
CA SER A 39 -31.80 7.67 8.56
C SER A 39 -32.52 7.16 9.81
N PRO A 40 -33.79 6.69 9.70
CA PRO A 40 -34.48 6.03 10.79
C PRO A 40 -33.97 4.60 11.07
N THR A 41 -33.01 4.10 10.27
CA THR A 41 -32.38 2.79 10.47
C THR A 41 -31.51 2.77 11.73
N THR A 42 -31.22 1.56 12.21
CA THR A 42 -30.37 1.36 13.39
C THR A 42 -28.88 1.33 13.08
N CYS A 43 -28.51 1.05 11.82
CA CYS A 43 -27.12 0.99 11.35
C CYS A 43 -26.79 2.18 10.41
N CYS A 44 -25.51 2.54 10.34
CA CYS A 44 -25.00 3.41 9.30
C CYS A 44 -25.12 2.73 7.92
N GLN A 45 -25.35 3.50 6.86
CA GLN A 45 -25.44 2.98 5.49
C GLN A 45 -24.49 3.72 4.56
N LEU A 46 -23.65 2.98 3.84
CA LEU A 46 -22.67 3.51 2.91
C LEU A 46 -22.50 2.56 1.73
N ASN A 47 -22.98 2.94 0.54
CA ASN A 47 -22.98 2.07 -0.64
C ASN A 47 -23.64 0.71 -0.33
N GLU A 48 -22.92 -0.40 -0.52
CA GLU A 48 -23.33 -1.76 -0.17
C GLU A 48 -23.21 -2.10 1.32
N TRP A 49 -22.58 -1.24 2.11
CA TRP A 49 -22.31 -1.50 3.52
C TRP A 49 -23.46 -1.03 4.41
N THR A 50 -23.86 -1.92 5.32
CA THR A 50 -24.64 -1.61 6.52
C THR A 50 -23.73 -1.84 7.71
N ILE A 51 -23.34 -0.74 8.36
CA ILE A 51 -22.24 -0.70 9.33
C ILE A 51 -22.78 -0.35 10.71
N ASP A 52 -22.36 -1.09 11.73
CA ASP A 52 -22.74 -0.82 13.12
C ASP A 52 -21.57 -1.06 14.07
N SER A 53 -21.69 -0.55 15.30
CA SER A 53 -20.67 -0.70 16.32
C SER A 53 -21.23 -0.73 17.74
N ASP A 54 -20.61 -1.54 18.61
CA ASP A 54 -20.90 -1.56 20.05
C ASP A 54 -20.54 -0.25 20.77
N CYS A 55 -19.67 0.61 20.20
CA CYS A 55 -19.35 1.91 20.79
C CYS A 55 -20.49 2.93 20.72
N LEU A 56 -21.49 2.68 19.87
CA LEU A 56 -22.71 3.50 19.74
C LEU A 56 -23.87 2.94 20.57
N MET A 57 -23.71 1.77 21.19
CA MET A 57 -24.78 1.10 21.92
C MET A 57 -24.73 1.42 23.40
N SER A 58 -25.85 1.94 23.95
CA SER A 58 -26.01 2.15 25.39
C SER A 58 -26.26 0.86 26.18
N SER A 59 -26.51 -0.27 25.51
CA SER A 59 -26.84 -1.57 26.12
C SER A 59 -26.25 -2.74 25.32
N GLN A 60 -25.79 -3.78 26.03
CA GLN A 60 -25.14 -5.01 25.53
C GLN A 60 -26.04 -5.94 24.68
N GLU A 61 -26.93 -5.40 23.84
CA GLU A 61 -27.76 -6.23 22.97
C GLU A 61 -26.99 -6.66 21.71
N ALA A 62 -27.16 -7.94 21.36
CA ALA A 62 -26.49 -8.65 20.27
C ALA A 62 -26.60 -7.93 18.91
N PRO A 63 -25.68 -8.21 17.96
CA PRO A 63 -25.61 -7.52 16.66
C PRO A 63 -26.98 -7.47 15.98
N LEU A 64 -27.44 -6.24 15.76
CA LEU A 64 -28.73 -5.94 15.16
C LEU A 64 -28.87 -6.62 13.79
N SER A 65 -30.00 -7.30 13.58
CA SER A 65 -30.34 -7.91 12.30
C SER A 65 -30.22 -6.87 11.15
N GLY A 66 -29.45 -7.17 10.11
CA GLY A 66 -29.34 -6.33 8.92
C GLY A 66 -28.01 -5.58 8.76
N CYS A 67 -27.08 -5.70 9.71
CA CYS A 67 -25.70 -5.23 9.58
C CYS A 67 -24.83 -6.24 8.80
N ASN A 68 -24.00 -5.76 7.88
CA ASN A 68 -23.03 -6.58 7.13
C ASN A 68 -21.57 -6.21 7.41
N LEU A 69 -21.31 -5.27 8.32
CA LEU A 69 -19.99 -5.02 8.92
C LEU A 69 -20.14 -4.48 10.34
N PHE A 70 -19.69 -5.25 11.32
CA PHE A 70 -19.81 -4.89 12.73
C PHE A 70 -18.45 -4.59 13.35
N PHE A 71 -18.33 -3.44 14.02
CA PHE A 71 -17.15 -3.03 14.76
C PHE A 71 -17.33 -3.29 16.24
N GLN A 72 -16.53 -4.19 16.78
CA GLN A 72 -16.55 -4.59 18.17
C GLN A 72 -15.34 -4.01 18.91
N TYR A 73 -15.58 -3.11 19.86
CA TYR A 73 -14.57 -2.44 20.68
C TYR A 73 -14.44 -3.04 22.09
N GLN A 74 -15.48 -3.67 22.63
CA GLN A 74 -15.47 -4.30 23.97
C GLN A 74 -15.41 -5.84 23.89
N SER A 75 -14.54 -6.46 24.69
CA SER A 75 -14.34 -7.92 24.76
C SER A 75 -15.43 -8.69 25.50
N ALA A 76 -16.41 -7.99 26.10
CA ALA A 76 -17.47 -8.60 26.91
C ALA A 76 -18.51 -9.39 26.11
N ILE A 77 -18.51 -9.29 24.77
CA ILE A 77 -19.38 -10.11 23.93
C ILE A 77 -18.76 -11.51 23.83
N SER A 78 -19.41 -12.46 24.51
CA SER A 78 -19.28 -13.92 24.44
C SER A 78 -18.27 -14.46 23.42
N SER A 79 -17.38 -15.33 23.91
CA SER A 79 -16.40 -16.14 23.16
C SER A 79 -16.96 -16.94 21.97
N SER A 80 -18.28 -16.93 21.75
CA SER A 80 -18.96 -17.47 20.57
C SER A 80 -18.83 -16.61 19.30
N PHE A 81 -18.33 -15.36 19.38
CA PHE A 81 -18.16 -14.46 18.21
C PHE A 81 -16.71 -14.35 17.70
N HIS A 82 -15.75 -15.04 18.33
CA HIS A 82 -14.41 -15.13 17.79
C HIS A 82 -14.48 -15.69 16.36
N ALA A 83 -14.04 -14.88 15.40
CA ALA A 83 -14.01 -15.20 13.97
C ALA A 83 -15.35 -15.30 13.23
N ALA A 84 -16.35 -14.49 13.58
CA ALA A 84 -17.48 -14.29 12.69
C ALA A 84 -17.06 -13.49 11.44
N LYS A 85 -17.40 -13.99 10.24
CA LYS A 85 -17.23 -13.23 8.98
C LYS A 85 -17.95 -11.89 9.11
N ASN A 86 -17.30 -10.82 8.67
CA ASN A 86 -17.77 -9.43 8.73
C ASN A 86 -17.79 -8.76 10.12
N VAL A 87 -17.12 -9.34 11.12
CA VAL A 87 -16.86 -8.66 12.39
C VAL A 87 -15.40 -8.17 12.40
N VAL A 88 -15.22 -6.89 12.73
CA VAL A 88 -13.93 -6.27 13.00
C VAL A 88 -13.78 -6.16 14.51
N GLN A 89 -12.76 -6.83 15.05
CA GLN A 89 -12.43 -6.82 16.47
C GLN A 89 -11.33 -5.79 16.71
N LEU A 90 -11.65 -4.78 17.52
CA LEU A 90 -10.78 -3.67 17.87
C LEU A 90 -10.54 -3.72 19.38
N ALA A 91 -9.30 -3.97 19.82
CA ALA A 91 -9.01 -4.07 21.24
C ALA A 91 -8.75 -2.68 21.85
N LEU A 92 -9.73 -2.03 22.49
CA LEU A 92 -9.48 -0.78 23.21
C LEU A 92 -8.75 -0.99 24.57
N GLY A 93 -7.67 -1.79 24.56
CA GLY A 93 -6.82 -2.06 25.72
C GLY A 93 -7.13 -3.40 26.43
N ALA A 94 -6.18 -4.36 26.31
CA ALA A 94 -6.10 -5.73 26.87
C ALA A 94 -6.61 -6.85 25.94
N GLN A 95 -6.00 -8.05 25.85
CA GLN A 95 -5.62 -8.93 26.97
C GLN A 95 -4.61 -10.02 26.52
N ASP A 96 -3.33 -9.69 26.33
CA ASP A 96 -2.24 -10.66 26.52
C ASP A 96 -0.88 -9.94 26.63
N ALA A 97 0.10 -10.63 27.21
CA ALA A 97 1.38 -10.06 27.61
C ALA A 97 2.11 -9.30 26.47
N PHE A 98 2.12 -7.97 26.58
CA PHE A 98 3.00 -7.00 25.89
C PHE A 98 2.60 -6.42 24.52
N GLU A 99 1.55 -6.87 23.81
CA GLU A 99 1.14 -6.24 22.53
C GLU A 99 -0.39 -6.18 22.32
N LEU A 100 -0.92 -5.01 21.95
CA LEU A 100 -2.32 -4.80 21.56
C LEU A 100 -2.52 -5.08 20.06
N LYS A 101 -3.68 -5.62 19.69
CA LYS A 101 -3.95 -6.13 18.32
C LYS A 101 -5.39 -5.88 17.87
N ASP A 102 -5.55 -5.51 16.61
CA ASP A 102 -6.85 -5.48 15.92
C ASP A 102 -6.92 -6.60 14.88
N GLN A 103 -8.11 -7.17 14.67
CA GLN A 103 -8.31 -8.34 13.81
C GLN A 103 -9.60 -8.24 12.99
N TRP A 104 -9.54 -8.69 11.74
CA TRP A 104 -10.72 -8.78 10.86
C TRP A 104 -10.50 -9.81 9.77
N TYR A 105 -11.56 -10.20 9.06
CA TYR A 105 -11.48 -11.09 7.92
C TYR A 105 -11.51 -10.33 6.58
N LYS A 106 -10.59 -10.67 5.67
CA LYS A 106 -10.64 -10.33 4.25
C LYS A 106 -10.96 -11.60 3.46
N GLY A 107 -12.24 -11.82 3.15
CA GLY A 107 -12.69 -13.08 2.54
C GLY A 107 -12.53 -14.27 3.50
N GLN A 108 -11.54 -15.12 3.26
CA GLN A 108 -11.19 -16.25 4.15
C GLN A 108 -9.93 -15.98 4.98
N GLU A 109 -9.21 -14.90 4.69
CA GLU A 109 -7.97 -14.55 5.34
C GLU A 109 -8.23 -13.76 6.64
N LEU A 110 -7.61 -14.19 7.73
CA LEU A 110 -7.56 -13.42 8.97
C LEU A 110 -6.42 -12.39 8.88
N CYS A 111 -6.78 -11.12 8.85
CA CYS A 111 -5.86 -9.99 8.85
C CYS A 111 -5.74 -9.42 10.26
N SER A 112 -4.58 -8.81 10.54
CA SER A 112 -4.35 -8.11 11.79
C SER A 112 -3.20 -7.12 11.73
N PHE A 113 -3.16 -6.22 12.71
CA PHE A 113 -2.01 -5.39 13.01
C PHE A 113 -1.85 -5.17 14.52
N TYR A 114 -0.63 -4.87 14.94
CA TYR A 114 -0.25 -4.54 16.31
C TYR A 114 -0.07 -3.03 16.49
N TYR A 115 -0.20 -2.53 17.71
CA TYR A 115 0.04 -1.12 18.06
C TYR A 115 0.54 -0.97 19.49
N SER A 116 1.22 0.15 19.74
CA SER A 116 1.97 0.42 20.98
C SER A 116 1.19 1.17 22.05
N SER A 117 0.16 1.95 21.70
CA SER A 117 -0.62 2.78 22.62
C SER A 117 -2.09 2.37 22.65
N SER A 118 -2.61 2.14 23.86
CA SER A 118 -4.01 1.85 24.13
C SER A 118 -4.91 3.08 23.91
N LEU A 119 -6.14 2.84 23.47
CA LEU A 119 -7.18 3.88 23.29
C LEU A 119 -7.94 4.19 24.58
N GLU A 120 -7.23 4.40 25.69
CA GLU A 120 -7.83 4.48 27.04
C GLU A 120 -8.49 5.82 27.41
N SER A 121 -8.58 6.79 26.48
CA SER A 121 -9.31 8.04 26.73
C SER A 121 -10.82 7.87 26.55
N SER A 122 -11.63 8.52 27.39
CA SER A 122 -13.09 8.52 27.25
C SER A 122 -13.49 9.12 25.90
N ASN A 123 -14.23 8.34 25.09
CA ASN A 123 -14.69 8.59 23.70
C ASN A 123 -13.77 8.13 22.55
N SER A 124 -12.63 7.49 22.83
CA SER A 124 -11.71 7.01 21.78
C SER A 124 -12.35 6.09 20.72
N GLY A 125 -13.28 5.22 21.11
CA GLY A 125 -13.97 4.31 20.20
C GLY A 125 -14.92 5.01 19.23
N ILE A 126 -15.60 6.08 19.64
CA ILE A 126 -16.48 6.88 18.77
C ILE A 126 -15.64 7.64 17.76
N THR A 127 -14.56 8.28 18.20
CA THR A 127 -13.63 9.01 17.32
C THR A 127 -12.99 8.08 16.29
N HIS A 128 -12.51 6.91 16.71
CA HIS A 128 -11.98 5.90 15.80
C HIS A 128 -13.03 5.46 14.77
N PHE A 129 -14.27 5.19 15.22
CA PHE A 129 -15.35 4.79 14.32
C PHE A 129 -15.71 5.88 13.31
N ALA A 130 -15.73 7.15 13.72
CA ALA A 130 -15.94 8.29 12.83
C ALA A 130 -14.86 8.39 11.75
N TRP A 131 -13.59 8.18 12.13
CA TRP A 131 -12.47 8.09 11.18
C TRP A 131 -12.68 6.99 10.15
N VAL A 132 -13.04 5.78 10.60
CA VAL A 132 -13.29 4.66 9.69
C VAL A 132 -14.41 4.98 8.71
N LEU A 133 -15.55 5.49 9.18
CA LEU A 133 -16.67 5.85 8.30
C LEU A 133 -16.31 6.95 7.29
N ALA A 134 -15.57 7.98 7.72
CA ALA A 134 -15.09 9.03 6.84
C ALA A 134 -14.14 8.47 5.76
N LEU A 135 -13.19 7.61 6.13
CA LEU A 135 -12.23 7.01 5.21
C LEU A 135 -12.90 6.04 4.22
N LEU A 136 -13.84 5.21 4.67
CA LEU A 136 -14.65 4.38 3.78
C LEU A 136 -15.45 5.24 2.79
N SER A 137 -15.99 6.38 3.23
CA SER A 137 -16.72 7.30 2.33
C SER A 137 -15.80 8.00 1.30
N LEU A 138 -14.50 8.07 1.60
CA LEU A 138 -13.41 8.50 0.72
C LEU A 138 -12.85 7.36 -0.14
N ASP A 139 -13.56 6.22 -0.23
CA ASP A 139 -13.19 5.04 -1.00
C ASP A 139 -11.86 4.38 -0.56
N PHE A 140 -11.46 4.53 0.70
CA PHE A 140 -10.35 3.73 1.23
C PHE A 140 -10.82 2.28 1.41
N PRO A 141 -10.00 1.27 1.04
CA PRO A 141 -10.25 -0.11 1.47
C PRO A 141 -10.38 -0.21 2.99
N LEU A 142 -11.13 -1.20 3.49
CA LEU A 142 -11.36 -1.36 4.93
C LEU A 142 -10.04 -1.45 5.71
N GLU A 143 -9.08 -2.22 5.23
CA GLU A 143 -7.77 -2.38 5.84
C GLU A 143 -7.01 -1.05 5.98
N ASP A 144 -7.08 -0.18 4.97
CA ASP A 144 -6.45 1.14 5.00
C ASP A 144 -7.20 2.09 5.92
N ALA A 145 -8.54 2.02 5.92
CA ALA A 145 -9.37 2.81 6.82
C ALA A 145 -9.06 2.47 8.29
N LEU A 146 -8.89 1.18 8.62
CA LEU A 146 -8.49 0.73 9.95
C LEU A 146 -7.08 1.20 10.33
N VAL A 147 -6.11 1.05 9.42
CA VAL A 147 -4.72 1.46 9.67
C VAL A 147 -4.62 2.97 9.94
N LEU A 148 -5.28 3.77 9.11
CA LEU A 148 -5.19 5.22 9.22
C LEU A 148 -6.05 5.77 10.36
N ALA A 149 -7.22 5.19 10.62
CA ALA A 149 -8.01 5.51 11.82
C ALA A 149 -7.22 5.22 13.10
N ARG A 150 -6.52 4.09 13.14
CA ARG A 150 -5.63 3.74 14.25
C ARG A 150 -4.49 4.75 14.40
N ALA A 151 -3.85 5.12 13.29
CA ALA A 151 -2.79 6.12 13.31
C ALA A 151 -3.28 7.50 13.79
N ALA A 152 -4.49 7.90 13.42
CA ALA A 152 -5.11 9.15 13.85
C ALA A 152 -5.32 9.25 15.35
N MET A 153 -5.49 8.12 16.04
CA MET A 153 -5.65 8.14 17.49
C MET A 153 -4.35 8.47 18.24
N ASN A 154 -3.20 8.40 17.56
CA ASN A 154 -1.90 8.73 18.11
C ASN A 154 -1.48 10.18 17.79
N VAL A 155 -2.32 10.94 17.08
CA VAL A 155 -2.03 12.33 16.70
C VAL A 155 -2.51 13.28 17.80
N SER A 156 -1.59 14.09 18.33
CA SER A 156 -1.87 14.99 19.46
C SER A 156 -2.66 16.27 19.12
N ARG A 157 -2.78 16.62 17.84
CA ARG A 157 -3.31 17.93 17.37
C ARG A 157 -4.46 17.83 16.37
N GLU A 158 -5.17 16.71 16.32
CA GLU A 158 -6.29 16.49 15.37
C GLU A 158 -5.89 16.76 13.91
N THR A 159 -4.66 16.41 13.52
CA THR A 159 -4.18 16.53 12.14
C THR A 159 -4.22 15.18 11.42
N TRP A 160 -4.01 15.20 10.10
CA TRP A 160 -3.81 13.96 9.35
C TRP A 160 -2.55 13.21 9.84
N PRO A 161 -2.58 11.88 10.01
CA PRO A 161 -1.41 11.10 10.41
C PRO A 161 -0.31 11.15 9.37
N ALA A 162 0.91 11.53 9.79
CA ALA A 162 2.06 11.67 8.90
C ALA A 162 3.32 10.95 9.41
N GLU A 163 3.48 10.80 10.72
CA GLU A 163 4.66 10.15 11.31
C GLU A 163 4.45 8.63 11.38
N SER A 164 5.43 7.88 10.92
CA SER A 164 5.49 6.42 10.92
C SER A 164 5.34 5.81 12.31
N SER A 165 5.75 6.52 13.36
CA SER A 165 5.57 6.14 14.76
C SER A 165 4.10 6.02 15.19
N TYR A 166 3.20 6.73 14.50
CA TYR A 166 1.76 6.69 14.78
C TYR A 166 1.09 5.45 14.21
N PHE A 167 1.64 4.88 13.14
CA PHE A 167 0.99 3.82 12.40
C PHE A 167 1.12 2.46 13.10
N PRO A 168 0.09 1.61 13.03
CA PRO A 168 0.18 0.25 13.50
C PRO A 168 1.13 -0.58 12.62
N LYS A 169 1.51 -1.77 13.12
CA LYS A 169 2.36 -2.73 12.42
C LYS A 169 1.54 -3.93 11.95
N PRO A 170 1.19 -4.03 10.65
CA PRO A 170 0.55 -5.21 10.09
C PRO A 170 1.29 -6.50 10.40
N THR A 171 0.54 -7.53 10.76
CA THR A 171 1.10 -8.86 10.97
C THR A 171 1.56 -9.44 9.63
N ILE A 172 2.78 -9.96 9.58
CA ILE A 172 3.24 -10.83 8.51
C ILE A 172 2.93 -12.26 8.98
N LYS A 173 2.21 -13.07 8.20
CA LYS A 173 1.83 -14.44 8.62
C LYS A 173 3.08 -15.21 9.06
N GLN A 174 2.93 -16.11 10.03
CA GLN A 174 4.06 -16.84 10.61
C GLN A 174 4.58 -18.01 9.77
N ASN A 175 3.92 -18.37 8.66
CA ASN A 175 4.40 -19.46 7.79
C ASN A 175 5.72 -19.12 7.05
N PHE A 176 6.18 -17.87 7.13
CA PHE A 176 7.51 -17.44 6.65
C PHE A 176 8.66 -17.89 7.56
N LEU A 177 8.36 -18.32 8.80
CA LEU A 177 9.34 -18.64 9.84
C LEU A 177 9.08 -20.02 10.45
N VAL A 178 8.48 -20.96 9.70
CA VAL A 178 8.37 -22.36 10.14
C VAL A 178 9.63 -23.12 9.74
N THR A 179 10.77 -22.68 10.27
CA THR A 179 11.89 -23.54 10.61
C THR A 179 12.57 -22.98 11.86
N ASN A 180 12.11 -23.45 13.02
CA ASN A 180 12.82 -23.51 14.30
C ASN A 180 13.52 -22.23 14.82
N LEU A 181 13.03 -21.75 15.97
CA LEU A 181 13.69 -20.83 16.93
C LEU A 181 13.80 -19.38 16.46
N GLU A 182 13.02 -18.48 17.08
CA GLU A 182 13.40 -17.07 17.31
C GLU A 182 14.10 -16.31 16.17
N THR A 183 13.71 -16.51 14.92
CA THR A 183 14.27 -15.73 13.80
C THR A 183 13.54 -14.40 13.73
N ASN A 184 14.14 -13.39 14.36
CA ASN A 184 13.79 -11.99 14.15
C ASN A 184 13.83 -11.69 12.64
N ASN A 185 12.91 -10.85 12.14
CA ASN A 185 12.94 -10.30 10.77
C ASN A 185 14.28 -9.59 10.41
N ASP A 186 15.19 -9.42 11.37
CA ASP A 186 16.53 -8.88 11.17
C ASP A 186 17.45 -9.76 10.30
N ASP A 187 17.11 -11.03 10.06
CA ASP A 187 17.92 -11.94 9.22
C ASP A 187 17.62 -11.84 7.72
N LEU A 188 16.48 -11.26 7.32
CA LEU A 188 16.15 -11.06 5.91
C LEU A 188 16.87 -9.81 5.37
N VAL A 189 18.00 -10.03 4.71
CA VAL A 189 18.80 -8.97 4.09
C VAL A 189 18.71 -9.08 2.57
N PHE A 190 17.99 -8.14 1.96
CA PHE A 190 17.96 -7.98 0.50
C PHE A 190 18.99 -6.93 0.06
N PRO A 191 19.54 -7.02 -1.18
CA PRO A 191 20.42 -6.00 -1.71
C PRO A 191 19.77 -4.61 -1.70
N VAL A 192 20.48 -3.63 -1.15
CA VAL A 192 20.04 -2.23 -1.12
C VAL A 192 20.20 -1.61 -2.51
N MET A 193 19.19 -0.87 -2.95
CA MET A 193 19.22 -0.11 -4.19
C MET A 193 19.18 1.39 -3.91
N ASN A 194 19.87 2.18 -4.73
CA ASN A 194 19.83 3.64 -4.65
C ASN A 194 18.56 4.17 -5.32
N GLN A 195 17.99 5.27 -4.85
CA GLN A 195 16.79 5.88 -5.45
C GLN A 195 16.99 6.21 -6.95
N GLU A 196 18.18 6.68 -7.33
CA GLU A 196 18.53 6.99 -8.73
C GLU A 196 18.72 5.74 -9.61
N SER A 197 18.73 4.54 -9.03
CA SER A 197 19.15 3.32 -9.75
C SER A 197 18.07 2.71 -10.64
N LEU A 198 16.78 3.02 -10.42
CA LEU A 198 15.66 2.40 -11.14
C LEU A 198 15.24 3.22 -12.37
N GLY A 199 14.93 4.52 -12.20
CA GLY A 199 14.56 5.43 -13.29
C GLY A 199 13.26 5.05 -14.01
N LEU A 200 13.28 5.07 -15.35
CA LEU A 200 12.16 4.57 -16.15
C LEU A 200 12.13 3.04 -16.07
N TYR A 201 10.99 2.50 -15.64
CA TYR A 201 10.80 1.07 -15.40
C TYR A 201 9.70 0.51 -16.32
N PRO A 202 10.02 0.04 -17.54
CA PRO A 202 9.03 -0.65 -18.36
C PRO A 202 8.73 -2.05 -17.83
N VAL A 203 7.44 -2.42 -17.76
CA VAL A 203 7.00 -3.81 -17.55
C VAL A 203 6.55 -4.36 -18.90
N VAL A 204 7.15 -5.46 -19.34
CA VAL A 204 6.93 -6.05 -20.67
C VAL A 204 6.73 -7.56 -20.59
N ASP A 205 6.08 -8.13 -21.59
CA ASP A 205 5.66 -9.54 -21.61
C ASP A 205 6.57 -10.47 -22.41
N SER A 206 7.62 -9.94 -23.05
CA SER A 206 8.48 -10.70 -23.96
C SER A 206 9.93 -10.25 -23.95
N VAL A 207 10.82 -11.19 -24.27
CA VAL A 207 12.26 -10.97 -24.36
C VAL A 207 12.62 -10.01 -25.50
N ASP A 208 11.85 -10.02 -26.60
CA ASP A 208 12.06 -9.09 -27.72
C ASP A 208 11.88 -7.63 -27.30
N TRP A 209 10.90 -7.37 -26.44
CA TRP A 209 10.72 -6.05 -25.83
C TRP A 209 11.89 -5.66 -24.94
N ILE A 210 12.40 -6.60 -24.13
CA ILE A 210 13.59 -6.37 -23.30
C ILE A 210 14.76 -5.96 -24.18
N GLU A 211 15.10 -6.75 -25.19
CA GLU A 211 16.25 -6.44 -26.06
C GLU A 211 16.08 -5.09 -26.77
N ARG A 212 14.87 -4.79 -27.27
CA ARG A 212 14.55 -3.52 -27.92
C ARG A 212 14.75 -2.33 -26.99
N LEU A 213 14.27 -2.40 -25.75
CA LEU A 213 14.36 -1.30 -24.78
C LEU A 213 15.80 -1.11 -24.27
N LEU A 214 16.54 -2.20 -24.05
CA LEU A 214 17.95 -2.15 -23.69
C LEU A 214 18.80 -1.49 -24.79
N LYS A 215 18.55 -1.80 -26.07
CA LYS A 215 19.16 -1.11 -27.22
C LYS A 215 18.82 0.39 -27.30
N MET A 216 17.72 0.81 -26.65
CA MET A 216 17.32 2.21 -26.55
C MET A 216 17.88 2.91 -25.30
N GLY A 217 18.62 2.20 -24.45
CA GLY A 217 19.30 2.75 -23.27
C GLY A 217 18.51 2.65 -21.97
N VAL A 218 17.36 1.98 -21.95
CA VAL A 218 16.65 1.66 -20.69
C VAL A 218 17.51 0.73 -19.85
N LYS A 219 17.61 0.99 -18.54
CA LYS A 219 18.47 0.24 -17.62
C LYS A 219 17.73 -0.63 -16.61
N THR A 220 16.43 -0.45 -16.48
CA THR A 220 15.60 -1.22 -15.55
C THR A 220 14.34 -1.68 -16.27
N ILE A 221 14.11 -2.98 -16.30
CA ILE A 221 12.98 -3.59 -17.03
C ILE A 221 12.46 -4.78 -16.23
N GLN A 222 11.16 -5.02 -16.25
CA GLN A 222 10.56 -6.25 -15.71
C GLN A 222 10.00 -7.12 -16.83
N LEU A 223 10.36 -8.41 -16.81
CA LEU A 223 9.70 -9.43 -17.59
C LEU A 223 8.50 -9.97 -16.83
N ARG A 224 7.31 -9.85 -17.43
CA ARG A 224 6.05 -10.33 -16.87
C ARG A 224 5.33 -11.27 -17.84
N ILE A 225 5.64 -12.56 -17.74
CA ILE A 225 4.94 -13.63 -18.45
C ILE A 225 3.86 -14.17 -17.51
N LYS A 226 2.58 -13.93 -17.84
CA LYS A 226 1.41 -14.33 -17.01
C LYS A 226 1.11 -15.82 -17.07
N ASP A 227 1.41 -16.46 -18.20
CA ASP A 227 1.14 -17.87 -18.43
C ASP A 227 2.26 -18.72 -17.83
N THR A 228 1.99 -19.39 -16.71
CA THR A 228 2.94 -20.26 -16.00
C THR A 228 3.24 -21.53 -16.79
N GLU A 229 2.32 -21.96 -17.67
CA GLU A 229 2.44 -23.15 -18.50
C GLU A 229 3.06 -22.85 -19.86
N HIS A 230 3.51 -21.61 -20.07
CA HIS A 230 4.10 -21.20 -21.33
C HIS A 230 5.32 -22.10 -21.65
N PRO A 231 5.33 -22.85 -22.78
CA PRO A 231 6.36 -23.86 -23.04
C PRO A 231 7.79 -23.33 -23.05
N GLU A 232 7.95 -22.05 -23.38
CA GLU A 232 9.25 -21.36 -23.41
C GLU A 232 9.54 -20.49 -22.17
N LEU A 233 8.76 -20.58 -21.09
CA LEU A 233 8.87 -19.72 -19.90
C LEU A 233 10.31 -19.64 -19.37
N GLU A 234 10.89 -20.80 -19.03
CA GLU A 234 12.24 -20.88 -18.49
C GLU A 234 13.30 -20.38 -19.50
N SER A 235 13.15 -20.73 -20.78
CA SER A 235 14.03 -20.25 -21.85
C SER A 235 13.98 -18.73 -21.98
N ASN A 236 12.80 -18.13 -21.87
CA ASN A 236 12.61 -16.69 -21.94
C ASN A 236 13.20 -15.97 -20.73
N ILE A 237 13.04 -16.53 -19.53
CA ILE A 237 13.69 -16.01 -18.30
C ILE A 237 15.22 -16.05 -18.45
N ILE A 238 15.80 -17.17 -18.90
CA ILE A 238 17.25 -17.29 -19.14
C ILE A 238 17.74 -16.23 -20.13
N LYS A 239 17.02 -16.02 -21.24
CA LYS A 239 17.38 -15.00 -22.24
C LYS A 239 17.29 -13.59 -21.64
N ALA A 240 16.25 -13.29 -20.88
CA ALA A 240 16.07 -11.99 -20.24
C ALA A 240 17.21 -11.67 -19.25
N ILE A 241 17.62 -12.64 -18.43
CA ILE A 241 18.75 -12.51 -17.50
C ILE A 241 20.06 -12.24 -18.28
N LYS A 242 20.34 -13.03 -19.33
CA LYS A 242 21.53 -12.83 -20.17
C LYS A 242 21.55 -11.46 -20.85
N LEU A 243 20.38 -10.96 -21.27
CA LEU A 243 20.26 -9.61 -21.81
C LEU A 243 20.55 -8.54 -20.75
N GLY A 244 20.02 -8.69 -19.54
CA GLY A 244 20.34 -7.80 -18.42
C GLY A 244 21.85 -7.71 -18.18
N GLN A 245 22.53 -8.86 -18.08
CA GLN A 245 23.98 -8.94 -17.93
C GLN A 245 24.73 -8.27 -19.10
N LYS A 246 24.36 -8.60 -20.35
CA LYS A 246 24.99 -8.07 -21.56
C LYS A 246 24.93 -6.54 -21.64
N TYR A 247 23.81 -5.95 -21.23
CA TYR A 247 23.59 -4.50 -21.32
C TYR A 247 23.89 -3.76 -20.01
N ASN A 248 24.41 -4.46 -18.98
CA ASN A 248 24.57 -3.94 -17.62
C ASN A 248 23.29 -3.23 -17.15
N ALA A 249 22.21 -4.01 -17.11
CA ALA A 249 20.85 -3.57 -16.82
C ALA A 249 20.18 -4.48 -15.78
N GLN A 250 19.27 -3.89 -15.03
CA GLN A 250 18.50 -4.49 -13.96
C GLN A 250 17.24 -5.10 -14.56
N VAL A 251 17.28 -6.41 -14.82
CA VAL A 251 16.12 -7.14 -15.34
C VAL A 251 15.48 -7.93 -14.21
N PHE A 252 14.28 -7.50 -13.81
CA PHE A 252 13.48 -8.17 -12.79
C PHE A 252 12.57 -9.23 -13.42
N ILE A 253 12.47 -10.38 -12.77
CA ILE A 253 11.54 -11.45 -13.15
C ILE A 253 10.30 -11.33 -12.28
N ASN A 254 9.12 -11.21 -12.88
CA ASN A 254 7.86 -11.14 -12.14
C ASN A 254 7.40 -12.54 -11.70
N ASP A 255 7.01 -12.71 -10.44
CA ASP A 255 6.40 -13.88 -9.78
C ASP A 255 7.26 -15.17 -9.73
N HIS A 256 8.03 -15.48 -10.79
CA HIS A 256 8.78 -16.74 -10.97
C HIS A 256 10.08 -16.82 -10.15
N TRP A 257 9.98 -16.67 -8.83
CA TRP A 257 11.14 -16.57 -7.92
C TRP A 257 12.04 -17.81 -7.94
N GLN A 258 11.50 -19.03 -8.06
CA GLN A 258 12.32 -20.24 -8.14
C GLN A 258 13.23 -20.23 -9.37
N LEU A 259 12.70 -19.81 -10.53
CA LEU A 259 13.47 -19.69 -11.76
C LEU A 259 14.47 -18.53 -11.68
N ALA A 260 14.09 -17.44 -11.02
CA ALA A 260 14.99 -16.32 -10.77
C ALA A 260 16.21 -16.75 -9.93
N ILE A 261 16.01 -17.55 -8.87
CA ILE A 261 17.10 -18.13 -8.06
C ILE A 261 17.93 -19.10 -8.91
N LYS A 262 17.28 -20.08 -9.57
CA LYS A 262 17.93 -21.12 -10.37
C LYS A 262 18.90 -20.54 -11.41
N HIS A 263 18.54 -19.41 -12.01
CA HIS A 263 19.29 -18.77 -13.09
C HIS A 263 20.02 -17.49 -12.66
N GLN A 264 20.10 -17.21 -11.36
CA GLN A 264 20.83 -16.07 -10.80
C GLN A 264 20.41 -14.73 -11.42
N ALA A 265 19.10 -14.47 -11.44
CA ALA A 265 18.56 -13.21 -11.91
C ALA A 265 19.07 -12.03 -11.06
N PHE A 266 19.00 -10.82 -11.63
CA PHE A 266 19.28 -9.60 -10.88
C PHE A 266 18.32 -9.42 -9.69
N GLY A 267 17.05 -9.73 -9.91
CA GLY A 267 16.04 -9.65 -8.87
C GLY A 267 14.68 -10.20 -9.31
N VAL A 268 13.78 -10.27 -8.35
CA VAL A 268 12.39 -10.70 -8.51
C VAL A 268 11.43 -9.59 -8.10
N HIS A 269 10.29 -9.50 -8.76
CA HIS A 269 9.17 -8.66 -8.33
C HIS A 269 8.00 -9.54 -7.93
N LEU A 270 7.44 -9.32 -6.74
CA LEU A 270 6.34 -10.12 -6.16
C LEU A 270 5.15 -9.23 -5.76
N GLY A 271 3.94 -9.75 -5.92
CA GLY A 271 2.72 -9.21 -5.35
C GLY A 271 2.46 -9.70 -3.92
N GLN A 272 1.40 -9.19 -3.29
CA GLN A 272 1.00 -9.59 -1.94
C GLN A 272 0.67 -11.09 -1.83
N GLU A 273 -0.01 -11.63 -2.85
CA GLU A 273 -0.38 -13.04 -2.90
C GLU A 273 0.85 -13.94 -3.05
N ASP A 274 1.84 -13.51 -3.86
CA ASP A 274 3.07 -14.26 -4.07
C ASP A 274 3.92 -14.30 -2.80
N ILE A 275 3.96 -13.19 -2.05
CA ILE A 275 4.64 -13.12 -0.76
C ILE A 275 4.14 -14.27 0.14
N GLU A 276 2.84 -14.57 0.21
CA GLU A 276 2.30 -15.65 1.08
C GLU A 276 2.90 -17.05 0.84
N THR A 277 3.45 -17.30 -0.35
CA THR A 277 3.92 -18.63 -0.76
C THR A 277 5.41 -18.67 -1.12
N ALA A 278 6.03 -17.52 -1.37
CA ALA A 278 7.43 -17.42 -1.72
C ALA A 278 8.32 -17.65 -0.50
N ASP A 279 9.42 -18.38 -0.70
CA ASP A 279 10.46 -18.52 0.30
C ASP A 279 11.40 -17.30 0.24
N LEU A 280 11.06 -16.26 1.01
CA LEU A 280 11.80 -15.01 1.08
C LEU A 280 13.23 -15.21 1.62
N GLU A 281 13.45 -16.21 2.48
CA GLU A 281 14.77 -16.53 3.00
C GLU A 281 15.67 -17.10 1.89
N GLN A 282 15.14 -18.00 1.05
CA GLN A 282 15.86 -18.48 -0.14
C GLN A 282 16.16 -17.36 -1.14
N ILE A 283 15.22 -16.43 -1.36
CA ILE A 283 15.45 -15.27 -2.23
C ILE A 283 16.59 -14.40 -1.66
N ALA A 284 16.56 -14.11 -0.35
CA ALA A 284 17.58 -13.33 0.32
C ALA A 284 18.96 -14.02 0.27
N LYS A 285 19.03 -15.32 0.61
CA LYS A 285 20.26 -16.14 0.56
C LYS A 285 20.86 -16.21 -0.84
N ALA A 286 20.02 -16.20 -1.87
CA ALA A 286 20.46 -16.18 -3.27
C ALA A 286 20.98 -14.80 -3.71
N GLY A 287 20.83 -13.76 -2.89
CA GLY A 287 21.35 -12.41 -3.16
C GLY A 287 20.54 -11.65 -4.21
N LEU A 288 19.28 -12.02 -4.44
CA LEU A 288 18.41 -11.37 -5.42
C LEU A 288 17.85 -10.07 -4.85
N CYS A 289 17.76 -9.03 -5.70
CA CYS A 289 16.97 -7.85 -5.36
C CYS A 289 15.49 -8.22 -5.26
N LEU A 290 14.77 -7.68 -4.28
CA LEU A 290 13.34 -7.93 -4.08
C LEU A 290 12.53 -6.65 -4.30
N GLY A 291 11.62 -6.68 -5.26
CA GLY A 291 10.60 -5.64 -5.46
C GLY A 291 9.23 -6.10 -4.99
N LEU A 292 8.53 -5.28 -4.22
CA LEU A 292 7.20 -5.64 -3.69
C LEU A 292 6.12 -4.65 -4.12
N SER A 293 5.00 -5.16 -4.64
CA SER A 293 3.82 -4.35 -4.98
C SER A 293 2.95 -4.03 -3.76
N THR A 294 2.42 -2.81 -3.71
CA THR A 294 1.52 -2.34 -2.64
C THR A 294 0.35 -1.54 -3.22
N HIS A 295 -0.82 -1.71 -2.60
CA HIS A 295 -2.08 -1.12 -3.05
C HIS A 295 -2.77 -0.24 -2.01
N GLY A 296 -2.12 0.01 -0.86
CA GLY A 296 -2.67 0.79 0.23
C GLY A 296 -1.74 0.88 1.44
N TYR A 297 -2.15 1.62 2.47
CA TYR A 297 -1.44 1.75 3.75
C TYR A 297 -1.15 0.40 4.40
N TYR A 298 -2.13 -0.51 4.43
CA TYR A 298 -1.95 -1.82 5.08
C TYR A 298 -0.83 -2.63 4.42
N GLU A 299 -0.88 -2.75 3.10
CA GLU A 299 0.13 -3.48 2.34
C GLU A 299 1.49 -2.78 2.39
N LEU A 300 1.52 -1.44 2.33
CA LEU A 300 2.72 -0.63 2.43
C LEU A 300 3.49 -0.89 3.74
N LEU A 301 2.80 -0.73 4.88
CA LEU A 301 3.40 -0.96 6.20
C LEU A 301 3.76 -2.43 6.42
N ARG A 302 3.00 -3.35 5.81
CA ARG A 302 3.33 -4.77 5.83
C ARG A 302 4.65 -5.06 5.13
N VAL A 303 4.83 -4.60 3.88
CA VAL A 303 6.04 -4.92 3.12
C VAL A 303 7.26 -4.10 3.53
N ALA A 304 7.07 -2.89 4.07
CA ALA A 304 8.18 -2.06 4.54
C ALA A 304 8.97 -2.75 5.67
N GLN A 305 8.31 -3.58 6.49
CA GLN A 305 8.95 -4.40 7.52
C GLN A 305 9.94 -5.44 6.95
N LEU A 306 9.76 -5.85 5.68
CA LEU A 306 10.64 -6.80 4.99
C LEU A 306 11.89 -6.13 4.38
N LYS A 307 12.00 -4.79 4.47
CA LYS A 307 13.11 -4.00 3.92
C LYS A 307 13.47 -4.41 2.46
N PRO A 308 12.49 -4.45 1.51
CA PRO A 308 12.76 -4.86 0.14
C PRO A 308 13.70 -3.89 -0.56
N SER A 309 14.30 -4.33 -1.67
CA SER A 309 15.16 -3.49 -2.52
C SER A 309 14.42 -2.30 -3.12
N TYR A 310 13.11 -2.42 -3.39
CA TYR A 310 12.22 -1.29 -3.71
C TYR A 310 10.75 -1.64 -3.45
N ILE A 311 9.91 -0.61 -3.35
CA ILE A 311 8.46 -0.75 -3.20
C ILE A 311 7.75 -0.15 -4.42
N ALA A 312 6.85 -0.91 -5.03
CA ALA A 312 5.96 -0.40 -6.08
C ALA A 312 4.63 0.08 -5.48
N LEU A 313 4.27 1.32 -5.78
CA LEU A 313 3.05 1.99 -5.35
C LEU A 313 2.07 2.01 -6.53
N GLY A 314 0.97 1.26 -6.45
CA GLY A 314 0.01 1.20 -7.55
C GLY A 314 -1.32 0.54 -7.21
N HIS A 315 -2.33 0.63 -8.07
CA HIS A 315 -2.34 1.38 -9.32
C HIS A 315 -2.77 2.84 -9.07
N ILE A 316 -2.05 3.81 -9.63
CA ILE A 316 -2.30 5.23 -9.38
C ILE A 316 -3.54 5.74 -10.14
N PHE A 317 -3.68 5.33 -11.40
CA PHE A 317 -4.79 5.68 -12.28
C PHE A 317 -5.47 4.43 -12.86
N PRO A 318 -6.69 4.53 -13.42
CA PRO A 318 -7.36 3.43 -14.09
C PRO A 318 -6.46 2.73 -15.10
N THR A 319 -6.47 1.40 -15.11
CA THR A 319 -5.64 0.59 -15.99
C THR A 319 -6.39 -0.65 -16.47
N THR A 320 -6.11 -1.07 -17.71
CA THR A 320 -6.64 -2.30 -18.32
C THR A 320 -5.62 -3.43 -18.33
N THR A 321 -4.38 -3.18 -17.89
CA THR A 321 -3.26 -4.15 -17.97
C THR A 321 -3.40 -5.32 -16.98
N LYS A 322 -4.04 -5.06 -15.83
CA LYS A 322 -4.32 -6.01 -14.75
C LYS A 322 -5.72 -5.69 -14.21
N GLN A 323 -6.52 -6.72 -13.93
CA GLN A 323 -7.75 -6.53 -13.18
C GLN A 323 -7.37 -6.21 -11.73
N MET A 324 -7.84 -5.08 -11.23
CA MET A 324 -7.50 -4.60 -9.89
C MET A 324 -8.71 -4.78 -8.98
N PRO A 325 -8.53 -5.33 -7.76
CA PRO A 325 -9.63 -5.50 -6.81
C PRO A 325 -10.03 -4.18 -6.12
N SER A 326 -9.19 -3.14 -6.23
CA SER A 326 -9.39 -1.83 -5.62
C SER A 326 -9.63 -0.73 -6.66
N LYS A 327 -10.15 0.41 -6.21
CA LYS A 327 -10.17 1.65 -7.00
C LYS A 327 -8.74 2.23 -7.13
N PRO A 328 -8.45 3.04 -8.16
CA PRO A 328 -7.17 3.73 -8.29
C PRO A 328 -6.88 4.62 -7.07
N GLN A 329 -5.62 4.66 -6.65
CA GLN A 329 -5.22 5.39 -5.45
C GLN A 329 -5.23 6.92 -5.64
N GLY A 330 -4.92 7.38 -6.85
CA GLY A 330 -4.77 8.80 -7.17
C GLY A 330 -3.54 9.45 -6.54
N LEU A 331 -3.32 10.72 -6.91
CA LEU A 331 -2.12 11.48 -6.55
C LEU A 331 -2.05 11.85 -5.06
N VAL A 332 -3.21 12.07 -4.42
CA VAL A 332 -3.26 12.44 -2.99
C VAL A 332 -2.72 11.29 -2.13
N ARG A 333 -3.25 10.08 -2.32
CA ARG A 333 -2.76 8.90 -1.59
C ARG A 333 -1.30 8.59 -1.92
N LEU A 334 -0.91 8.67 -3.20
CA LEU A 334 0.49 8.48 -3.60
C LEU A 334 1.44 9.41 -2.83
N LYS A 335 1.10 10.70 -2.74
CA LYS A 335 1.90 11.68 -2.00
C LYS A 335 1.99 11.32 -0.52
N LEU A 336 0.87 10.93 0.11
CA LEU A 336 0.84 10.54 1.52
C LEU A 336 1.64 9.25 1.78
N TYR A 337 1.59 8.27 0.87
CA TYR A 337 2.40 7.04 0.97
C TYR A 337 3.89 7.35 0.87
N GLN A 338 4.28 8.22 -0.07
CA GLN A 338 5.67 8.63 -0.20
C GLN A 338 6.15 9.35 1.07
N GLN A 339 5.37 10.29 1.60
CA GLN A 339 5.69 10.99 2.84
C GLN A 339 5.88 10.04 4.03
N LEU A 340 5.02 9.03 4.16
CA LEU A 340 5.13 8.03 5.21
C LEU A 340 6.41 7.18 5.07
N LEU A 341 6.79 6.79 3.85
CA LEU A 341 8.04 6.07 3.60
C LEU A 341 9.28 6.92 3.86
N ASP A 342 9.24 8.20 3.50
CA ASP A 342 10.32 9.14 3.78
C ASP A 342 10.50 9.33 5.30
N ASP A 343 9.41 9.45 6.04
CA ASP A 343 9.44 9.53 7.51
C ASP A 343 9.97 8.23 8.14
N LEU A 344 9.53 7.06 7.66
CA LEU A 344 10.02 5.77 8.13
C LEU A 344 11.55 5.63 7.97
N ALA A 345 12.09 6.12 6.85
CA ALA A 345 13.54 6.12 6.61
C ALA A 345 14.28 7.03 7.61
N ASN A 346 13.75 8.25 7.85
CA ASN A 346 14.31 9.19 8.81
C ASN A 346 14.29 8.64 10.24
N PHE A 347 13.16 8.04 10.65
CA PHE A 347 12.98 7.48 11.98
C PHE A 347 13.94 6.33 12.28
N THR A 348 14.21 5.49 11.28
CA THR A 348 15.12 4.33 11.42
C THR A 348 16.60 4.69 11.21
N GLY A 349 16.92 5.94 10.84
CA GLY A 349 18.28 6.36 10.48
C GLY A 349 18.83 5.64 9.26
N GLY A 350 17.96 5.03 8.45
CA GLY A 350 18.31 4.25 7.27
C GLY A 350 18.22 5.06 5.97
N ASN A 351 18.62 4.43 4.87
CA ASN A 351 18.37 4.99 3.54
C ASN A 351 16.90 4.77 3.15
N SER A 352 16.30 5.74 2.48
CA SER A 352 14.95 5.60 1.92
C SER A 352 14.91 4.46 0.91
N ILE A 353 13.95 3.55 1.09
CA ILE A 353 13.66 2.49 0.14
C ILE A 353 13.20 3.14 -1.18
N PRO A 354 13.81 2.82 -2.33
CA PRO A 354 13.36 3.34 -3.61
C PRO A 354 11.88 3.01 -3.87
N THR A 355 11.15 3.98 -4.41
CA THR A 355 9.73 3.81 -4.74
C THR A 355 9.48 3.89 -6.24
N VAL A 356 8.59 3.05 -6.74
CA VAL A 356 8.18 3.01 -8.14
C VAL A 356 6.68 3.23 -8.23
N ALA A 357 6.22 4.34 -8.80
CA ALA A 357 4.80 4.52 -9.09
C ALA A 357 4.40 3.71 -10.33
N ILE A 358 3.27 3.00 -10.28
CA ILE A 358 2.76 2.22 -11.42
C ILE A 358 1.23 2.31 -11.53
N GLY A 359 0.72 2.13 -12.76
CA GLY A 359 -0.71 1.93 -13.02
C GLY A 359 -1.36 3.14 -13.67
N GLY A 360 -1.69 3.00 -14.96
CA GLY A 360 -2.34 4.05 -15.77
C GLY A 360 -1.46 5.29 -15.99
N ILE A 361 -0.15 5.19 -15.79
CA ILE A 361 0.80 6.29 -15.99
C ILE A 361 1.15 6.40 -17.49
N ASP A 362 1.06 7.62 -18.01
CA ASP A 362 1.45 8.01 -19.36
C ASP A 362 2.10 9.42 -19.36
N LEU A 363 2.46 9.94 -20.53
CA LEU A 363 3.11 11.25 -20.64
C LEU A 363 2.23 12.44 -20.22
N ASN A 364 0.90 12.26 -20.13
CA ASN A 364 -0.01 13.33 -19.72
C ASN A 364 -0.03 13.51 -18.20
N ASN A 365 0.23 12.45 -17.43
CA ASN A 365 0.14 12.47 -15.97
C ASN A 365 1.48 12.20 -15.25
N ALA A 366 2.52 11.72 -15.96
CA ALA A 366 3.81 11.37 -15.39
C ALA A 366 4.46 12.49 -14.57
N ALA A 367 4.36 13.74 -15.01
CA ALA A 367 4.91 14.87 -14.27
C ALA A 367 4.24 15.07 -12.91
N GLN A 368 2.92 14.86 -12.82
CA GLN A 368 2.17 14.97 -11.57
C GLN A 368 2.50 13.83 -10.61
N VAL A 369 2.66 12.61 -11.14
CA VAL A 369 3.10 11.45 -10.35
C VAL A 369 4.49 11.67 -9.79
N TRP A 370 5.40 12.17 -10.63
CA TRP A 370 6.77 12.44 -10.22
C TRP A 370 6.86 13.53 -9.13
N GLN A 371 6.01 14.56 -9.21
CA GLN A 371 5.88 15.58 -8.17
C GLN A 371 5.41 15.05 -6.80
N CYS A 372 4.85 13.83 -6.73
CA CYS A 372 4.55 13.18 -5.45
C CYS A 372 5.81 12.72 -4.70
N GLY A 373 6.99 12.76 -5.31
CA GLY A 373 8.28 12.45 -4.67
C GLY A 373 8.76 11.02 -4.86
N VAL A 374 8.12 10.24 -5.74
CA VAL A 374 8.57 8.87 -6.02
C VAL A 374 9.94 8.85 -6.70
N SER A 375 10.69 7.76 -6.50
CA SER A 375 12.03 7.62 -7.08
C SER A 375 12.01 7.17 -8.55
N SER A 376 10.91 6.61 -9.03
CA SER A 376 10.82 5.98 -10.36
C SER A 376 9.41 5.88 -10.90
N LEU A 377 9.29 5.78 -12.23
CA LEU A 377 8.02 5.65 -12.94
C LEU A 377 8.00 4.33 -13.72
N ALA A 378 7.03 3.47 -13.38
CA ALA A 378 6.78 2.25 -14.13
C ALA A 378 5.62 2.39 -15.12
N VAL A 379 5.83 1.86 -16.31
CA VAL A 379 4.89 1.97 -17.43
C VAL A 379 4.82 0.69 -18.24
N VAL A 380 3.67 0.46 -18.86
CA VAL A 380 3.46 -0.68 -19.78
C VAL A 380 3.15 -0.13 -21.16
N ARG A 381 1.87 0.21 -21.38
CA ARG A 381 1.33 0.64 -22.66
C ARG A 381 1.91 1.97 -23.16
N ALA A 382 2.27 2.88 -22.24
CA ALA A 382 2.89 4.16 -22.62
C ALA A 382 4.24 4.00 -23.34
N VAL A 383 4.86 2.81 -23.27
CA VAL A 383 6.08 2.46 -24.02
C VAL A 383 5.78 1.42 -25.09
N THR A 384 5.04 0.35 -24.78
CA THR A 384 4.80 -0.76 -25.71
C THR A 384 3.84 -0.40 -26.85
N GLU A 385 2.91 0.54 -26.63
CA GLU A 385 1.92 1.00 -27.63
C GLU A 385 2.25 2.41 -28.16
N ALA A 386 3.41 2.97 -27.80
CA ALA A 386 3.81 4.30 -28.27
C ALA A 386 4.08 4.31 -29.78
N ARG A 387 3.57 5.32 -30.48
CA ARG A 387 3.87 5.55 -31.92
C ARG A 387 5.38 5.63 -32.18
N ASN A 388 6.12 6.25 -31.25
CA ASN A 388 7.58 6.26 -31.25
C ASN A 388 8.10 5.96 -29.84
N THR A 389 8.49 4.70 -29.61
CA THR A 389 9.02 4.22 -28.32
C THR A 389 10.21 5.03 -27.83
N ARG A 390 11.16 5.38 -28.72
CA ARG A 390 12.37 6.13 -28.34
C ARG A 390 12.03 7.53 -27.86
N SER A 391 11.13 8.21 -28.56
CA SER A 391 10.63 9.52 -28.14
C SER A 391 9.92 9.45 -26.79
N ALA A 392 9.10 8.42 -26.55
CA ALA A 392 8.41 8.24 -25.28
C ALA A 392 9.41 8.06 -24.12
N ILE A 393 10.42 7.20 -24.28
CA ILE A 393 11.50 7.00 -23.30
C ILE A 393 12.21 8.33 -23.00
N GLN A 394 12.56 9.10 -24.02
CA GLN A 394 13.21 10.40 -23.86
C GLN A 394 12.32 11.37 -23.07
N SER A 395 11.03 11.45 -23.37
CA SER A 395 10.09 12.31 -22.65
C SER A 395 9.97 11.93 -21.17
N PHE A 396 9.87 10.64 -20.83
CA PHE A 396 9.87 10.21 -19.42
C PHE A 396 11.17 10.58 -18.71
N ASN A 397 12.33 10.34 -19.35
CA ASN A 397 13.62 10.71 -18.78
C ASN A 397 13.73 12.22 -18.55
N SER A 398 13.25 13.04 -19.49
CA SER A 398 13.23 14.50 -19.33
C SER A 398 12.36 14.95 -18.16
N ILE A 399 11.20 14.31 -17.94
CA ILE A 399 10.32 14.61 -16.79
C ILE A 399 11.07 14.37 -15.47
N MET A 400 11.78 13.23 -15.36
CA MET A 400 12.50 12.86 -14.13
C MET A 400 13.77 13.72 -13.91
N GLN A 401 14.42 14.20 -14.98
CA GLN A 401 15.62 15.06 -14.89
C GLN A 401 15.28 16.52 -14.52
N LEU A 402 14.21 17.09 -15.07
CA LEU A 402 13.86 18.50 -14.90
C LEU A 402 13.56 18.87 -13.43
N SER A 403 12.97 17.94 -12.69
CA SER A 403 12.69 18.11 -11.26
C SER A 403 13.92 18.03 -10.36
N GLU A 404 14.92 17.20 -10.70
CA GLU A 404 16.14 17.09 -9.89
C GLU A 404 16.92 18.41 -9.94
N LEU A 405 16.92 19.06 -11.10
CA LEU A 405 17.50 20.38 -11.29
C LEU A 405 16.74 21.46 -10.50
N ASN A 406 15.40 21.41 -10.49
CA ASN A 406 14.58 22.34 -9.72
C ASN A 406 14.76 22.16 -8.21
N LEU A 407 14.79 20.92 -7.70
CA LEU A 407 15.04 20.61 -6.28
C LEU A 407 16.45 21.04 -5.84
N ARG A 408 17.46 20.88 -6.70
CA ARG A 408 18.83 21.38 -6.45
C ARG A 408 18.91 22.91 -6.48
N ALA A 409 18.11 23.58 -7.30
CA ALA A 409 18.04 25.03 -7.36
C ALA A 409 17.37 25.63 -6.11
N GLU A 410 16.27 25.03 -5.63
CA GLU A 410 15.57 25.45 -4.40
C GLU A 410 16.46 25.33 -3.17
N ARG A 411 17.21 24.21 -3.03
CA ARG A 411 18.17 24.00 -1.93
C ARG A 411 19.34 24.99 -1.94
N ARG A 412 19.69 25.57 -3.09
CA ARG A 412 20.73 26.62 -3.21
C ARG A 412 20.18 28.02 -2.90
N GLY A 413 18.87 28.25 -3.07
CA GLY A 413 18.22 29.53 -2.78
C GLY A 413 18.00 29.82 -1.29
N THR A 414 17.92 28.78 -0.44
CA THR A 414 17.69 28.92 1.01
C THR A 414 18.94 29.28 1.83
N HIS A 415 20.11 29.42 1.21
CA HIS A 415 21.36 29.87 1.87
C HIS A 415 21.88 31.22 1.37
N ALA A 416 21.03 31.99 0.68
CA ALA A 416 21.39 33.31 0.18
C ALA A 416 20.44 34.37 0.72
N PHE A 417 20.35 34.55 2.04
CA PHE A 417 20.02 35.82 2.69
C PHE A 417 20.56 35.84 4.12
#